data_AF-A0A968PA35-F1
#
_entry.id   AF-A0A968PA35-F1
#
_cell.length_a   1.000
_cell.length_b   1.000
_cell.length_c   1.000
_cell.angle_alpha   90.00
_cell.angle_beta   90.00
_cell.angle_gamma   90.00
#
_symmetry.space_group_name_H-M   'P 1'
#
loop_
_entity.id
_entity.type
_entity.pdbx_description
1 polymer ?
#
loop_
_entity_poly.entity_id
_entity_poly.type
_entity_poly.pdbx_seq_one_letter_code
_entity_poly.pdbx_strand_id
1 'polypeptide(L)'
;MSRSEVTDLFLALTPEKVLRAVEAAGLRSSPVCYPLNSFENRVYEVELEDRSRIVAKFYRPGRWSEAQILEEHRFLAQLEAEEIPVCNVRPFPDGSTLKRIDNIYYSLSDRRGGRAPDELDDRAVRRLGMFVGRLHNVAVGES
;
A
#
# COMPACT_ATOMS: atom_id res chain seq x y z
N MET A 1 -19.33 -11.05 -12.79
CA MET A 1 -18.42 -12.06 -12.23
C MET A 1 -19.00 -12.56 -10.93
N SER A 2 -19.01 -13.87 -10.72
CA SER A 2 -19.46 -14.50 -9.49
C SER A 2 -18.45 -14.26 -8.35
N ARG A 3 -18.90 -14.43 -7.10
CA ARG A 3 -18.06 -14.24 -5.91
C ARG A 3 -16.89 -15.25 -5.84
N SER A 4 -16.99 -16.39 -6.51
CA SER A 4 -15.91 -17.39 -6.59
C SER A 4 -14.82 -16.96 -7.58
N GLU A 5 -15.18 -16.52 -8.78
CA GLU A 5 -14.22 -16.06 -9.80
C GLU A 5 -13.35 -14.89 -9.32
N VAL A 6 -13.91 -14.01 -8.48
CA VAL A 6 -13.18 -12.88 -7.87
C VAL A 6 -12.16 -13.35 -6.82
N THR A 7 -12.48 -14.43 -6.09
CA THR A 7 -11.57 -15.02 -5.09
C THR A 7 -10.44 -15.77 -5.78
N ASP A 8 -10.74 -16.49 -6.86
CA ASP A 8 -9.76 -17.24 -7.65
C ASP A 8 -8.72 -16.31 -8.30
N LEU A 9 -9.13 -15.12 -8.75
CA LEU A 9 -8.25 -14.10 -9.31
C LEU A 9 -7.20 -13.59 -8.30
N PHE A 10 -7.62 -13.39 -7.05
CA PHE A 10 -6.77 -12.96 -5.94
C PHE A 10 -5.84 -14.07 -5.44
N LEU A 11 -6.21 -15.34 -5.64
CA LEU A 11 -5.35 -16.51 -5.42
C LEU A 11 -4.38 -16.74 -6.59
N ALA A 12 -4.73 -16.28 -7.80
CA ALA A 12 -3.91 -16.39 -9.01
C ALA A 12 -2.88 -15.24 -9.19
N LEU A 13 -2.54 -14.54 -8.11
CA LEU A 13 -1.54 -13.47 -8.11
C LEU A 13 -0.14 -14.09 -8.06
N THR A 14 0.39 -14.39 -9.25
CA THR A 14 1.72 -15.00 -9.40
C THR A 14 2.83 -13.95 -9.27
N PRO A 15 4.06 -14.34 -8.93
CA PRO A 15 5.20 -13.41 -8.89
C PRO A 15 5.37 -12.64 -10.21
N GLU A 16 5.15 -13.26 -11.37
CA GLU A 16 5.26 -12.60 -12.67
C GLU A 16 4.25 -11.46 -12.83
N LYS A 17 3.03 -11.63 -12.32
CA LYS A 17 2.02 -10.56 -12.34
C LYS A 17 2.41 -9.41 -11.42
N VAL A 18 2.99 -9.73 -10.26
CA VAL A 18 3.51 -8.72 -9.34
C VAL A 18 4.60 -7.89 -10.00
N LEU A 19 5.60 -8.55 -10.60
CA LEU A 19 6.72 -7.88 -11.28
C LEU A 19 6.22 -7.01 -12.44
N ARG A 20 5.30 -7.52 -13.27
CA ARG A 20 4.68 -6.74 -14.35
C ARG A 20 3.92 -5.51 -13.84
N ALA A 21 3.24 -5.61 -12.70
CA ALA A 21 2.54 -4.48 -12.09
C ALA A 21 3.52 -3.38 -11.62
N VAL A 22 4.67 -3.78 -11.07
CA VAL A 22 5.75 -2.87 -10.70
C VAL A 22 6.37 -2.21 -11.94
N GLU A 23 6.64 -2.99 -12.99
CA GLU A 23 7.23 -2.50 -14.24
C GLU A 23 6.31 -1.55 -15.00
N ALA A 24 4.99 -1.75 -14.91
CA ALA A 24 4.01 -0.82 -15.45
C ALA A 24 4.07 0.58 -14.81
N ALA A 25 4.70 0.72 -13.64
CA ALA A 25 5.00 2.01 -13.01
C ALA A 25 6.30 2.66 -13.53
N GLY A 26 6.95 2.08 -14.54
CA GLY A 26 8.23 2.55 -15.08
C GLY A 26 9.43 2.18 -14.21
N LEU A 27 9.25 1.26 -13.25
CA LEU A 27 10.30 0.80 -12.35
C LEU A 27 10.89 -0.51 -12.86
N ARG A 28 12.21 -0.60 -13.02
CA ARG A 28 12.85 -1.84 -13.45
C ARG A 28 13.02 -2.79 -12.27
N SER A 29 12.36 -3.94 -12.37
CA SER A 29 12.32 -4.93 -11.28
C SER A 29 13.47 -5.94 -11.40
N SER A 30 14.02 -6.34 -10.26
CA SER A 30 14.80 -7.57 -10.13
C SER A 30 13.84 -8.76 -10.06
N PRO A 31 14.26 -10.00 -10.37
CA PRO A 31 13.41 -11.20 -10.18
C PRO A 31 13.09 -11.50 -8.70
N VAL A 32 13.57 -10.70 -7.76
CA VAL A 32 13.39 -10.88 -6.31
C VAL A 32 12.06 -10.26 -5.86
N CYS A 33 11.11 -11.14 -5.50
CA CYS A 33 9.78 -10.78 -5.02
C CYS A 33 9.41 -11.62 -3.79
N TYR A 34 9.09 -10.97 -2.67
CA TYR A 34 8.76 -11.62 -1.41
C TYR A 34 7.32 -11.31 -0.98
N PRO A 35 6.46 -12.32 -0.76
CA PRO A 35 5.15 -12.08 -0.15
C PRO A 35 5.32 -11.68 1.33
N LEU A 36 4.61 -10.63 1.74
CA LEU A 36 4.54 -10.18 3.14
C LEU A 36 3.31 -10.75 3.84
N ASN A 37 3.41 -10.95 5.16
CA ASN A 37 2.31 -11.49 5.95
C ASN A 37 1.19 -10.46 6.11
N SER A 38 0.19 -10.52 5.23
CA SER A 38 -1.01 -9.69 5.23
C SER A 38 -2.23 -10.56 4.97
N PHE A 39 -3.23 -10.46 5.85
CA PHE A 39 -4.43 -11.30 5.81
C PHE A 39 -5.50 -10.77 4.85
N GLU A 40 -5.66 -9.45 4.74
CA GLU A 40 -6.73 -8.86 3.92
C GLU A 40 -6.31 -8.68 2.45
N ASN A 41 -5.16 -8.04 2.23
CA ASN A 41 -4.62 -7.73 0.91
C ASN A 41 -3.42 -8.63 0.61
N ARG A 42 -3.13 -8.91 -0.67
CA ARG A 42 -1.82 -9.50 -1.02
C ARG A 42 -0.82 -8.37 -1.09
N VAL A 43 0.25 -8.48 -0.30
CA VAL A 43 1.30 -7.48 -0.24
C VAL A 43 2.61 -8.15 -0.55
N TYR A 44 3.40 -7.54 -1.42
CA TYR A 44 4.70 -8.05 -1.85
C TYR A 44 5.76 -6.98 -1.69
N GLU A 45 6.94 -7.37 -1.23
CA GLU A 45 8.16 -6.57 -1.33
C GLU A 45 8.88 -6.97 -2.62
N VAL A 46 9.16 -6.00 -3.49
CA VAL A 46 9.85 -6.20 -4.77
C VAL A 46 11.16 -5.42 -4.76
N GLU A 47 12.26 -6.10 -5.11
CA GLU A 47 13.54 -5.46 -5.30
C GLU A 47 13.63 -4.86 -6.71
N LEU A 48 14.15 -3.65 -6.81
CA LEU A 48 14.43 -3.00 -8.08
C LEU A 48 15.89 -3.25 -8.50
N GLU A 49 16.23 -2.97 -9.75
CA GLU A 49 17.60 -3.16 -10.26
C GLU A 49 18.65 -2.35 -9.49
N ASP A 50 18.28 -1.19 -8.95
CA ASP A 50 19.16 -0.34 -8.13
C ASP A 50 19.28 -0.83 -6.67
N ARG A 51 18.74 -2.02 -6.37
CA ARG A 51 18.66 -2.66 -5.04
C ARG A 51 17.78 -1.93 -4.03
N SER A 52 17.08 -0.86 -4.43
CA SER A 52 15.99 -0.33 -3.63
C SER A 52 14.82 -1.31 -3.63
N ARG A 53 13.90 -1.12 -2.69
CA ARG A 53 12.74 -2.01 -2.54
C ARG A 53 11.47 -1.20 -2.43
N ILE A 54 10.42 -1.73 -3.04
CA ILE A 54 9.08 -1.17 -2.99
C ILE A 54 8.10 -2.21 -2.45
N VAL A 55 6.95 -1.73 -2.01
CA VAL A 55 5.83 -2.54 -1.55
C VAL A 55 4.70 -2.42 -2.57
N ALA A 56 4.25 -3.55 -3.10
CA ALA A 56 3.09 -3.63 -3.97
C ALA A 56 1.90 -4.19 -3.18
N LYS A 57 0.84 -3.38 -3.02
CA LYS A 57 -0.40 -3.75 -2.33
C LYS A 57 -1.48 -4.03 -3.36
N PHE A 58 -1.99 -5.26 -3.39
CA PHE A 58 -3.10 -5.69 -4.23
C PHE A 58 -4.35 -5.80 -3.39
N TYR A 59 -5.34 -4.97 -3.68
CA TYR A 59 -6.59 -4.87 -2.92
C TYR A 59 -7.45 -6.10 -3.17
N ARG A 60 -8.02 -6.66 -2.10
CA ARG A 60 -8.97 -7.77 -2.23
C ARG A 60 -10.17 -7.33 -3.07
N PRO A 61 -10.44 -7.96 -4.23
CA PRO A 61 -11.46 -7.44 -5.11
C PRO A 61 -12.86 -7.62 -4.51
N GLY A 62 -13.74 -6.64 -4.76
CA GLY A 62 -15.09 -6.58 -4.19
C GLY A 62 -15.15 -6.16 -2.72
N ARG A 63 -14.02 -5.94 -2.04
CA ARG A 63 -14.00 -5.45 -0.65
C ARG A 63 -14.20 -3.94 -0.58
N TRP A 64 -13.57 -3.20 -1.48
CA TRP A 64 -13.59 -1.75 -1.56
C TRP A 64 -13.93 -1.31 -2.98
N SER A 65 -14.71 -0.24 -3.10
CA SER A 65 -14.88 0.46 -4.36
C SER A 65 -13.63 1.28 -4.70
N GLU A 66 -13.46 1.61 -5.98
CA GLU A 66 -12.39 2.50 -6.43
C GLU A 66 -12.39 3.84 -5.69
N ALA A 67 -13.57 4.42 -5.48
CA ALA A 67 -13.70 5.70 -4.78
C ALA A 67 -13.20 5.63 -3.32
N GLN A 68 -13.47 4.53 -2.62
CA GLN A 68 -13.00 4.30 -1.25
C GLN A 68 -11.48 4.09 -1.18
N ILE A 69 -10.90 3.39 -2.17
CA ILE A 69 -9.44 3.23 -2.24
C ILE A 69 -8.79 4.59 -2.52
N LEU A 70 -9.34 5.39 -3.43
CA LEU A 70 -8.82 6.71 -3.75
C LEU A 70 -9.00 7.71 -2.58
N GLU A 71 -10.03 7.55 -1.75
CA GLU A 71 -10.18 8.27 -0.49
C GLU A 71 -9.01 7.95 0.47
N GLU A 72 -8.69 6.66 0.69
CA GLU A 72 -7.51 6.25 1.48
C GLU A 72 -6.23 6.93 0.96
N HIS A 73 -6.05 6.98 -0.37
CA HIS A 73 -4.87 7.59 -0.98
C HIS A 73 -4.81 9.12 -0.76
N ARG A 74 -5.95 9.82 -0.87
CA ARG A 74 -6.02 11.26 -0.59
C ARG A 74 -5.70 11.55 0.87
N PHE A 75 -6.26 10.76 1.78
CA PHE A 75 -6.02 10.92 3.21
C PHE A 75 -4.53 10.70 3.54
N LEU A 76 -3.89 9.68 2.98
CA LEU A 76 -2.44 9.47 3.13
C LEU A 76 -1.61 10.65 2.62
N ALA A 77 -2.01 11.27 1.50
CA ALA A 77 -1.34 12.45 0.97
C ALA A 77 -1.48 13.69 1.87
N GLN A 78 -2.63 13.88 2.50
CA GLN A 78 -2.83 14.97 3.47
C GLN A 78 -2.02 14.75 4.75
N LEU A 79 -1.99 13.51 5.25
CA LEU A 79 -1.16 13.14 6.40
C LEU A 79 0.32 13.45 6.12
N GLU A 80 0.81 13.11 4.93
CA GLU A 80 2.17 13.45 4.53
C GLU A 80 2.40 14.97 4.42
N ALA A 81 1.43 15.73 3.87
CA ALA A 81 1.50 17.19 3.79
C ALA A 81 1.55 17.88 5.16
N GLU A 82 0.93 17.27 6.18
CA GLU A 82 0.97 17.69 7.59
C GLU A 82 2.18 17.10 8.36
N GLU A 83 3.18 16.59 7.64
CA GLU A 83 4.42 15.99 8.15
C GLU A 83 4.16 14.86 9.16
N ILE A 84 3.07 14.11 8.98
CA ILE A 84 2.76 12.92 9.78
C ILE A 84 3.50 11.73 9.15
N PRO A 85 4.29 10.97 9.93
CA PRO A 85 5.10 9.88 9.38
C PRO A 85 4.22 8.70 8.96
N VAL A 86 3.81 8.69 7.69
CA VAL A 86 3.06 7.62 7.03
C VAL A 86 3.82 7.09 5.82
N CYS A 87 3.46 5.88 5.37
CA CYS A 87 3.91 5.37 4.09
C CYS A 87 2.91 5.81 3.02
N ASN A 88 3.17 6.92 2.35
CA ASN A 88 2.30 7.40 1.28
C ASN A 88 2.40 6.51 0.02
N VAL A 89 1.38 6.60 -0.83
CA VAL A 89 1.31 5.88 -2.10
C VAL A 89 2.15 6.60 -3.15
N ARG A 90 3.00 5.84 -3.84
CA ARG A 90 3.79 6.32 -4.96
C ARG A 90 2.90 6.55 -6.18
N PRO A 91 2.94 7.73 -6.82
CA PRO A 91 2.25 7.96 -8.08
C PRO A 91 2.89 7.16 -9.22
N PHE A 92 2.05 6.66 -10.12
CA PHE A 92 2.44 6.12 -11.41
C PHE A 92 2.90 7.25 -12.36
N PRO A 93 3.54 6.94 -13.50
CA PRO A 93 4.03 7.96 -14.43
C PRO A 93 2.97 8.95 -14.93
N ASP A 94 1.69 8.57 -14.94
CA ASP A 94 0.56 9.42 -15.32
C ASP A 94 -0.07 10.18 -14.14
N GLY A 95 0.55 10.13 -12.95
CA GLY A 95 0.11 10.82 -11.75
C GLY A 95 -1.01 10.11 -10.98
N SER A 96 -1.59 9.02 -11.51
CA SER A 96 -2.54 8.22 -10.75
C SER A 96 -1.81 7.48 -9.61
N THR A 97 -2.52 7.12 -8.55
CA THR A 97 -1.96 6.32 -7.43
C THR A 97 -2.55 4.92 -7.35
N LEU A 98 -3.57 4.65 -8.17
CA LEU A 98 -4.27 3.38 -8.27
C LEU A 98 -4.23 2.90 -9.73
N LYS A 99 -3.92 1.62 -9.90
CA LYS A 99 -3.96 0.91 -11.19
C LYS A 99 -4.67 -0.43 -11.02
N ARG A 100 -4.83 -1.14 -12.13
CA ARG A 100 -5.50 -2.43 -12.17
C ARG A 100 -4.70 -3.42 -13.01
N ILE A 101 -4.55 -4.65 -12.52
CA ILE A 101 -4.02 -5.79 -13.28
C ILE A 101 -4.98 -6.95 -13.12
N ASP A 102 -5.40 -7.56 -14.23
CA ASP A 102 -6.39 -8.64 -14.23
C ASP A 102 -7.60 -8.34 -13.32
N ASN A 103 -8.20 -7.15 -13.42
CA ASN A 103 -9.31 -6.68 -12.56
C ASN A 103 -9.01 -6.51 -11.05
N ILE A 104 -7.75 -6.64 -10.61
CA ILE A 104 -7.33 -6.41 -9.22
C ILE A 104 -6.73 -5.01 -9.12
N TYR A 105 -7.30 -4.19 -8.26
CA TYR A 105 -6.72 -2.87 -7.96
C TYR A 105 -5.39 -3.04 -7.23
N TYR A 106 -4.40 -2.21 -7.55
CA TYR A 106 -3.13 -2.19 -6.85
C TYR A 106 -2.52 -0.79 -6.76
N SER A 107 -1.71 -0.63 -5.73
CA SER A 107 -0.93 0.58 -5.45
C SER A 107 0.49 0.20 -5.06
N LEU A 108 1.41 1.16 -5.21
CA LEU A 108 2.82 0.99 -4.88
C LEU A 108 3.21 1.98 -3.79
N SER A 109 4.11 1.60 -2.89
CA SER A 109 4.73 2.50 -1.93
C SER A 109 6.20 2.17 -1.74
N ASP A 110 6.99 3.14 -1.29
CA ASP A 110 8.39 2.87 -0.96
C ASP A 110 8.49 2.02 0.30
N ARG A 111 9.42 1.07 0.31
CA ARG A 111 9.67 0.26 1.52
C ARG A 111 10.22 1.16 2.63
N ARG A 112 9.46 1.31 3.71
CA ARG A 112 9.95 1.93 4.94
C ARG A 112 10.43 0.84 5.89
N GLY A 113 11.70 0.91 6.27
CA GLY A 113 12.25 0.08 7.34
C GLY A 113 11.67 0.47 8.69
N GLY A 114 11.69 -0.47 9.62
CA GLY A 114 11.23 -0.26 11.00
C GLY A 114 11.22 -1.58 11.73
N ARG A 115 11.27 -1.53 13.07
CA ARG A 115 11.09 -2.69 13.92
C ARG A 115 9.83 -2.46 14.74
N ALA A 116 8.92 -3.43 14.72
CA ALA A 116 7.78 -3.42 15.63
C ALA A 116 8.33 -3.43 17.07
N PRO A 117 7.82 -2.57 17.97
CA PRO A 117 8.22 -2.63 19.38
C PRO A 117 7.82 -3.98 19.96
N ASP A 118 8.72 -4.60 20.73
CA ASP A 118 8.44 -5.89 21.37
C ASP A 118 7.35 -5.73 22.45
N GLU A 119 7.41 -4.65 23.25
CA GLU A 119 6.37 -4.19 24.17
C GLU A 119 6.27 -2.66 24.15
N LEU A 120 5.08 -2.12 24.42
CA LEU A 120 4.86 -0.66 24.50
C LEU A 120 5.10 -0.16 25.92
N ASP A 121 6.20 0.57 26.12
CA ASP A 121 6.42 1.33 27.36
C ASP A 121 5.54 2.60 27.40
N ASP A 122 5.42 3.22 28.57
CA ASP A 122 4.63 4.45 28.76
C ASP A 122 5.01 5.58 27.78
N ARG A 123 6.28 5.64 27.37
CA ARG A 123 6.76 6.64 26.41
C ARG A 123 6.28 6.32 25.00
N ALA A 124 6.28 5.06 24.59
CA ALA A 124 5.74 4.57 23.33
C ALA A 124 4.23 4.79 23.28
N VAL A 125 3.51 4.50 24.36
CA VAL A 125 2.07 4.77 24.48
C VAL A 125 1.78 6.27 24.31
N ARG A 126 2.53 7.15 24.99
CA ARG A 126 2.37 8.61 24.82
C ARG A 126 2.63 9.05 23.38
N ARG A 127 3.67 8.53 22.71
CA ARG A 127 3.95 8.83 21.30
C ARG A 127 2.84 8.35 20.37
N LEU A 128 2.31 7.15 20.61
CA LEU A 128 1.18 6.62 19.86
C LEU A 128 -0.06 7.50 20.04
N GLY A 129 -0.36 7.93 21.27
CA GLY A 129 -1.47 8.85 21.56
C GLY A 129 -1.33 10.19 20.83
N MET A 130 -0.13 10.79 20.83
CA MET A 130 0.15 12.02 20.07
C MET A 130 -0.02 11.80 18.56
N PHE A 131 0.45 10.66 18.04
CA PHE A 131 0.29 10.32 16.64
C PHE A 131 -1.19 10.19 16.25
N VAL A 132 -1.99 9.45 17.02
CA VAL A 132 -3.45 9.32 16.79
C VAL A 132 -4.16 10.67 16.88
N GLY A 133 -3.78 11.53 17.83
CA GLY A 133 -4.32 12.89 17.92
C GLY A 133 -4.04 13.71 16.66
N ARG A 134 -2.83 13.61 16.09
CA ARG A 134 -2.49 14.26 14.81
C ARG A 134 -3.31 13.69 13.65
N LEU A 135 -3.53 12.38 13.59
CA LEU A 135 -4.39 11.76 12.58
C LEU A 135 -5.82 12.35 12.62
N HIS A 136 -6.40 12.47 13.81
CA HIS A 136 -7.76 13.03 13.97
C HIS A 136 -7.85 14.48 13.51
N ASN A 137 -6.83 15.30 13.78
CA ASN A 137 -6.84 16.71 13.37
C ASN A 137 -6.88 16.86 11.85
N VAL A 138 -6.18 15.98 11.11
CA VAL A 138 -6.23 15.99 9.63
C VAL A 138 -7.59 15.51 9.12
N ALA A 139 -8.15 14.45 9.71
CA ALA A 139 -9.44 13.90 9.29
C ALA A 139 -10.61 14.90 9.44
N VAL A 140 -10.56 15.79 10.45
CA VAL A 140 -11.57 16.84 10.64
C VAL A 140 -11.46 17.93 9.55
N GLY A 141 -10.27 18.16 9.00
CA GLY A 141 -10.04 19.13 7.93
C GLY A 141 -10.56 18.69 6.55
N GLU A 142 -11.05 17.45 6.40
CA GLU A 142 -11.63 16.92 5.15
C GLU A 142 -13.13 17.22 4.96
N SER A 143 -13.78 17.96 5.89
CA SER A 143 -15.21 18.31 5.82
C SER A 143 -15.52 19.48 4.88
#